data_AF-A0A7S2W2N9-F1
#
_entry.id   AF-A0A7S2W2N9-F1
#
_cell.length_a   1.000
_cell.length_b   1.000
_cell.length_c   1.000
_cell.angle_alpha   90.00
_cell.angle_beta   90.00
_cell.angle_gamma   90.00
#
_symmetry.space_group_name_H-M   'P 1'
#
loop_
_entity.id
_entity.type
_entity.pdbx_description
1 polymer ?
#
loop_
_entity_poly.entity_id
_entity_poly.type
_entity_poly.pdbx_seq_one_letter_code
_entity_poly.pdbx_strand_id
1 'polypeptide(L)'
;NSMITSQINGKVKFADKVNLLDKKMKPIAHNFILTKSGMYILNLQHKLIHSISFKEIKQFSLSQFADGYMVIDLHPVDNKPQTSIIVESMRKAEITTILVEDYKGAMKGELPLRFD
;
A
#
# COMPACT_ATOMS: atom_id res chain seq x y z
N ASN A 1 12.19 7.91 16.97
CA ASN A 1 12.76 7.52 15.65
C ASN A 1 13.28 6.08 15.56
N SER A 2 13.73 5.43 16.64
CA SER A 2 14.27 4.04 16.56
C SER A 2 13.22 2.92 16.57
N MET A 3 12.00 3.15 17.06
CA MET A 3 10.97 2.09 17.15
C MET A 3 10.22 1.81 15.83
N ILE A 4 10.15 2.78 14.93
CA ILE A 4 9.47 2.61 13.62
C ILE A 4 10.38 1.85 12.64
N THR A 5 11.70 2.04 12.74
CA THR A 5 12.69 1.45 11.83
C THR A 5 12.93 -0.03 12.05
N SER A 6 12.61 -0.61 13.21
CA SER A 6 12.78 -2.07 13.42
C SER A 6 11.70 -2.91 12.73
N GLN A 7 10.54 -2.31 12.45
CA GLN A 7 9.39 -2.99 11.82
C GLN A 7 9.33 -2.78 10.31
N ILE A 8 10.10 -1.82 9.79
CA ILE A 8 10.12 -1.43 8.38
C ILE A 8 11.47 -1.82 7.83
N ASN A 9 11.47 -2.73 6.86
CA ASN A 9 12.70 -3.11 6.20
C ASN A 9 13.01 -2.12 5.07
N GLY A 10 14.19 -1.47 5.14
CA GLY A 10 14.72 -0.64 4.07
C GLY A 10 14.42 0.85 4.16
N LYS A 11 14.90 1.59 3.15
CA LYS A 11 14.78 3.05 3.07
C LYS A 11 13.35 3.44 2.68
N VAL A 12 12.75 4.33 3.48
CA VAL A 12 11.46 4.97 3.19
C VAL A 12 11.57 5.81 1.92
N LYS A 13 10.65 5.58 0.97
CA LYS A 13 10.54 6.31 -0.29
C LYS A 13 9.39 7.31 -0.27
N PHE A 14 8.31 6.93 0.39
CA PHE A 14 7.15 7.78 0.61
C PHE A 14 6.55 7.46 1.98
N ALA A 15 6.07 8.49 2.65
CA ALA A 15 5.29 8.35 3.87
C ALA A 15 4.25 9.47 3.93
N ASP A 16 3.00 9.11 4.19
CA ASP A 16 1.92 10.07 4.39
C ASP A 16 0.77 9.45 5.18
N LYS A 17 -0.19 10.26 5.58
CA LYS A 17 -1.48 9.78 6.06
C LYS A 17 -2.37 9.40 4.88
N VAL A 18 -3.06 8.28 5.02
CA VAL A 18 -4.07 7.80 4.06
C VAL A 18 -5.29 7.34 4.83
N ASN A 19 -6.44 7.22 4.16
CA ASN A 19 -7.58 6.51 4.73
C ASN A 19 -7.63 5.10 4.17
N LEU A 20 -7.83 4.12 5.05
CA LEU A 20 -8.26 2.78 4.65
C LEU A 20 -9.77 2.71 4.82
N LEU A 21 -10.47 2.14 3.86
CA LEU A 21 -11.88 1.83 4.03
C LEU A 21 -12.04 0.53 4.83
N ASP A 22 -12.86 0.57 5.87
CA ASP A 22 -13.22 -0.63 6.63
C ASP A 22 -14.27 -1.49 5.89
N LYS A 23 -14.69 -2.60 6.50
CA LYS A 23 -15.72 -3.50 5.94
C LYS A 23 -17.09 -2.83 5.73
N LYS A 24 -17.31 -1.65 6.30
CA LYS A 24 -18.52 -0.83 6.17
C LYS A 24 -18.29 0.38 5.27
N MET A 25 -17.19 0.41 4.51
CA MET A 25 -16.79 1.51 3.62
C MET A 25 -16.57 2.84 4.35
N LYS A 26 -16.22 2.79 5.65
CA LYS A 26 -15.88 4.00 6.41
C LYS A 26 -14.39 4.29 6.31
N PRO A 27 -13.98 5.52 5.99
CA PRO A 27 -12.58 5.90 5.97
C PRO A 27 -12.01 5.96 7.39
N ILE A 28 -10.87 5.29 7.58
CA ILE A 28 -10.12 5.29 8.84
C ILE A 28 -8.68 5.74 8.53
N ALA A 29 -8.25 6.81 9.18
CA ALA A 29 -6.93 7.38 8.99
C ALA A 29 -5.82 6.45 9.52
N HIS A 30 -4.80 6.23 8.69
CA HIS A 30 -3.62 5.43 8.97
C HIS A 30 -2.36 6.15 8.48
N ASN A 31 -1.21 5.79 9.04
CA ASN A 31 0.08 6.15 8.48
C ASN A 31 0.44 5.10 7.42
N PHE A 32 0.72 5.54 6.20
CA PHE A 32 1.16 4.71 5.09
C PHE A 32 2.62 4.98 4.81
N ILE A 33 3.38 3.92 4.60
CA ILE A 33 4.80 3.98 4.28
C ILE A 33 5.07 3.05 3.10
N LEU A 34 5.73 3.57 2.08
CA LEU A 34 6.21 2.81 0.93
C LEU A 34 7.74 2.79 0.95
N THR A 35 8.27 1.59 0.73
CA THR A 35 9.71 1.31 0.66
C THR A 35 10.03 0.65 -0.68
N LYS A 36 11.31 0.33 -0.90
CA LYS A 36 11.77 -0.40 -2.10
C LYS A 36 11.23 -1.84 -2.21
N SER A 37 10.71 -2.42 -1.13
CA SER A 37 10.34 -3.83 -1.07
C SER A 37 8.89 -4.09 -0.71
N GLY A 38 8.14 -3.06 -0.31
CA GLY A 38 6.79 -3.24 0.18
C GLY A 38 6.17 -1.98 0.76
N MET A 39 4.90 -2.14 1.13
CA MET A 39 4.04 -1.15 1.76
C MET A 39 3.80 -1.54 3.21
N TYR A 40 3.72 -0.54 4.07
CA TYR A 40 3.45 -0.69 5.50
C TYR A 40 2.32 0.26 5.88
N ILE A 41 1.34 -0.26 6.60
CA ILE A 41 0.20 0.50 7.10
C ILE A 41 0.24 0.41 8.61
N LEU A 42 0.33 1.55 9.27
CA LEU A 42 0.37 1.66 10.72
C LEU A 42 -0.85 2.44 11.19
N ASN A 43 -1.36 2.12 12.36
CA ASN A 43 -2.36 2.97 12.99
C ASN A 43 -1.73 4.32 13.42
N LEU A 44 -2.57 5.22 13.94
CA LEU A 44 -2.13 6.54 14.38
C LEU A 44 -1.14 6.50 15.56
N GLN A 45 -1.06 5.38 16.28
CA GLN A 45 -0.08 5.12 17.35
C GLN A 45 1.18 4.41 16.84
N HIS A 46 1.41 4.37 15.53
CA HIS A 46 2.56 3.73 14.89
C HIS A 46 2.67 2.21 15.14
N LYS A 47 1.57 1.54 15.45
CA LYS A 47 1.52 0.07 15.47
C LYS A 47 1.27 -0.45 14.06
N LEU A 48 2.10 -1.37 13.60
CA LEU A 48 1.95 -2.04 12.30
C LEU A 48 0.62 -2.82 12.23
N ILE A 49 -0.18 -2.53 11.22
CA ILE A 49 -1.47 -3.17 10.91
C ILE A 49 -1.32 -4.09 9.71
N HIS A 50 -0.71 -3.58 8.63
CA HIS A 50 -0.39 -4.36 7.43
C HIS A 50 1.07 -4.17 7.05
N SER A 51 1.73 -5.28 6.71
CA SER A 51 2.99 -5.31 5.98
C SER A 51 2.72 -6.08 4.70
N ILE A 52 2.87 -5.44 3.56
CA ILE A 52 2.53 -5.97 2.25
C ILE A 52 3.80 -5.95 1.41
N SER A 53 4.37 -7.13 1.19
CA SER A 53 5.45 -7.32 0.22
C SER A 53 4.91 -7.14 -1.19
N PHE A 54 5.73 -6.66 -2.12
CA PHE A 54 5.36 -6.59 -3.53
C PHE A 54 5.00 -7.96 -4.12
N LYS A 55 5.55 -9.05 -3.57
CA LYS A 55 5.20 -10.42 -3.97
C LYS A 55 3.75 -10.81 -3.65
N GLU A 56 3.13 -10.10 -2.70
CA GLU A 56 1.75 -10.36 -2.29
C GLU A 56 0.75 -9.61 -3.20
N ILE A 57 1.19 -8.63 -3.99
CA ILE A 57 0.31 -7.84 -4.85
C ILE A 57 -0.08 -8.68 -6.06
N LYS A 58 -1.37 -9.01 -6.14
CA LYS A 58 -1.98 -9.65 -7.31
C LYS A 58 -2.34 -8.61 -8.37
N GLN A 59 -2.93 -7.50 -7.94
CA GLN A 59 -3.33 -6.40 -8.81
C GLN A 59 -3.33 -5.09 -8.01
N PHE A 60 -2.99 -4.00 -8.69
CA PHE A 60 -3.13 -2.65 -8.16
C PHE A 60 -4.04 -1.87 -9.10
N SER A 61 -5.20 -1.44 -8.61
CA SER A 61 -6.15 -0.63 -9.38
C SER A 61 -6.12 0.81 -8.89
N LEU A 62 -6.07 1.76 -9.82
CA LEU A 62 -6.08 3.19 -9.57
C LEU A 62 -7.34 3.81 -10.15
N SER A 63 -8.08 4.60 -9.35
CA SER A 63 -9.21 5.35 -9.89
C SER A 63 -8.75 6.38 -10.93
N GLN A 64 -9.47 6.46 -12.06
CA GLN A 64 -9.24 7.46 -13.10
C GLN A 64 -9.71 8.88 -12.71
N PHE A 65 -10.54 9.01 -11.67
CA PHE A 65 -11.11 10.28 -11.25
C PHE A 65 -10.22 11.04 -10.28
N ALA A 66 -10.56 12.29 -9.94
CA ALA A 66 -9.84 13.10 -8.96
C ALA A 66 -10.25 12.81 -7.49
N ASP A 67 -10.55 11.55 -7.16
CA ASP A 67 -11.14 11.12 -5.88
C ASP A 67 -10.13 10.62 -4.83
N GLY A 68 -8.97 10.12 -5.28
CA GLY A 68 -7.91 9.61 -4.42
C GLY A 68 -7.95 8.10 -4.19
N TYR A 69 -8.87 7.34 -4.79
CA TYR A 69 -9.02 5.92 -4.52
C TYR A 69 -7.99 5.03 -5.25
N MET A 70 -7.51 4.03 -4.52
CA MET A 70 -6.64 2.93 -4.96
C MET A 70 -7.14 1.63 -4.34
N VAL A 71 -7.06 0.53 -5.08
CA VAL A 71 -7.38 -0.81 -4.59
C VAL A 71 -6.17 -1.71 -4.76
N ILE A 72 -5.79 -2.39 -3.69
CA ILE A 72 -4.68 -3.34 -3.66
C ILE A 72 -5.27 -4.73 -3.45
N ASP A 73 -5.31 -5.52 -4.51
CA ASP A 73 -5.71 -6.92 -4.43
C ASP A 73 -4.50 -7.78 -4.09
N LEU A 74 -4.62 -8.57 -3.04
CA LEU A 74 -3.55 -9.44 -2.57
C LEU A 74 -3.77 -10.90 -2.99
N HIS A 75 -2.69 -11.59 -3.30
CA HIS A 75 -2.70 -13.04 -3.37
C HIS A 75 -3.12 -13.62 -2.00
N PRO A 76 -3.89 -14.72 -1.97
CA PRO A 76 -4.10 -15.44 -0.73
C PRO A 76 -2.74 -15.93 -0.22
N VAL A 77 -2.36 -15.47 0.96
CA VAL A 77 -1.18 -15.96 1.68
C VAL A 77 -1.68 -16.97 2.70
N ASP A 78 -0.96 -18.08 2.87
CA ASP A 78 -1.34 -19.23 3.72
C ASP A 78 -2.15 -18.82 4.97
N ASN A 79 -3.34 -19.39 5.11
CA ASN A 79 -4.29 -19.17 6.20
C ASN A 79 -4.89 -17.75 6.33
N LYS A 80 -4.77 -16.88 5.32
CA LYS A 80 -5.47 -15.59 5.26
C LYS A 80 -6.43 -15.54 4.06
N PRO A 81 -7.69 -15.13 4.25
CA PRO A 81 -8.59 -14.91 3.12
C PRO A 81 -8.02 -13.85 2.16
N GLN A 82 -8.33 -13.97 0.87
CA GLN A 82 -8.06 -12.90 -0.09
C GLN A 82 -8.62 -11.60 0.46
N THR A 83 -7.75 -10.62 0.67
CA THR A 83 -8.14 -9.31 1.16
C THR A 83 -7.75 -8.29 0.11
N SER A 84 -8.76 -7.59 -0.41
CA SER A 84 -8.56 -6.32 -1.10
C SER A 84 -8.43 -5.23 -0.05
N ILE A 85 -7.48 -4.33 -0.23
CA ILE A 85 -7.32 -3.15 0.63
C ILE A 85 -7.66 -1.94 -0.21
N ILE A 86 -8.65 -1.17 0.22
CA ILE A 86 -9.01 0.09 -0.44
C ILE A 86 -8.36 1.22 0.34
N VAL A 87 -7.56 2.01 -0.37
CA VAL A 87 -6.81 3.14 0.16
C VAL A 87 -7.26 4.40 -0.54
N GLU A 88 -7.53 5.45 0.22
CA GLU A 88 -7.82 6.79 -0.27
C GLU A 88 -6.66 7.72 0.08
N SER A 89 -6.11 8.38 -0.95
CA SER A 89 -5.11 9.42 -0.82
C SER A 89 -5.16 10.39 -2.00
N MET A 90 -5.16 11.69 -1.71
CA MET A 90 -5.03 12.72 -2.76
C MET A 90 -3.69 12.66 -3.49
N ARG A 91 -2.68 11.95 -2.94
CA ARG A 91 -1.37 11.72 -3.55
C ARG A 91 -1.28 10.37 -4.27
N LYS A 92 -2.41 9.78 -4.66
CA LYS A 92 -2.46 8.47 -5.35
C LYS A 92 -1.54 8.37 -6.56
N ALA A 93 -1.38 9.45 -7.33
CA ALA A 93 -0.51 9.46 -8.51
C ALA A 93 0.96 9.28 -8.11
N GLU A 94 1.42 10.02 -7.10
CA GLU A 94 2.80 9.92 -6.59
C GLU A 94 3.07 8.54 -5.97
N ILE A 95 2.13 8.03 -5.17
CA ILE A 95 2.21 6.67 -4.61
C ILE A 95 2.35 5.64 -5.73
N THR A 96 1.52 5.74 -6.77
CA THR A 96 1.54 4.81 -7.91
C THR A 96 2.85 4.91 -8.69
N THR A 97 3.36 6.11 -8.96
CA THR A 97 4.64 6.31 -9.66
C THR A 97 5.78 5.63 -8.91
N ILE A 98 5.91 5.88 -7.61
CA ILE A 98 6.97 5.27 -6.79
C ILE A 98 6.81 3.74 -6.74
N LEU A 99 5.57 3.27 -6.60
CA LEU A 99 5.27 1.83 -6.57
C LEU A 99 5.67 1.15 -7.88
N VAL A 100 5.32 1.71 -9.04
CA VAL A 100 5.67 1.14 -10.35
C VAL A 100 7.19 1.04 -10.53
N GLU A 101 7.92 2.10 -10.18
CA GLU A 101 9.38 2.13 -10.29
C GLU A 101 10.05 1.08 -9.40
N ASP A 102 9.69 1.05 -8.11
CA ASP A 102 10.33 0.14 -7.14
C ASP A 102 9.86 -1.31 -7.32
N TYR A 103 8.62 -1.54 -7.75
CA TYR A 103 8.12 -2.89 -8.09
C TYR A 103 8.94 -3.49 -9.23
N LYS A 104 9.21 -2.71 -10.29
CA LYS A 104 10.04 -3.16 -11.42
C LYS A 104 11.43 -3.61 -10.98
N GLY A 105 12.05 -2.84 -10.08
CA GLY A 105 13.35 -3.19 -9.52
C GLY A 105 13.33 -4.44 -8.65
N ALA A 106 12.32 -4.60 -7.80
CA ALA A 106 12.24 -5.68 -6.81
C ALA A 106 11.75 -7.01 -7.40
N MET A 107 10.78 -6.97 -8.31
CA MET A 107 10.10 -8.16 -8.84
C MET A 107 10.66 -8.58 -10.20
N LYS A 108 11.53 -7.78 -10.83
CA LYS A 108 12.02 -7.97 -12.19
C LYS A 108 10.87 -8.14 -13.20
N GLY A 109 9.78 -7.42 -13.00
CA GLY A 109 8.55 -7.48 -13.80
C GLY A 109 7.70 -6.23 -13.63
N GLU A 110 6.63 -6.10 -14.39
CA GLU A 110 5.74 -4.94 -14.31
C GLU A 110 4.71 -5.11 -13.19
N LEU A 111 4.37 -3.98 -12.53
CA LEU A 111 3.24 -3.95 -11.61
C LEU A 111 1.97 -4.30 -12.39
N PRO A 112 1.12 -5.23 -11.91
CA PRO A 112 -0.17 -5.52 -12.54
C PRO A 112 -1.15 -4.37 -12.28
N LEU A 113 -0.89 -3.22 -12.91
CA LEU A 113 -1.60 -1.96 -12.75
C LEU A 113 -2.85 -1.91 -13.64
N ARG A 114 -3.98 -1.50 -13.09
CA ARG A 114 -5.20 -1.17 -13.83
C ARG A 114 -5.69 0.23 -13.51
N PHE A 115 -6.38 0.82 -14.46
CA PHE A 115 -7.05 2.11 -14.31
C PHE A 115 -8.55 1.87 -14.42
N ASP A 116 -9.25 1.99 -13.30
CA ASP A 116 -10.68 1.69 -13.18
C ASP A 116 -11.50 2.95 -12.87
#